data_AF-M3D0P7-F1
#
_entry.id   AF-M3D0P7-F1
#
_cell.length_a   1.000
_cell.length_b   1.000
_cell.length_c   1.000
_cell.angle_alpha   90.00
_cell.angle_beta   90.00
_cell.angle_gamma   90.00
#
_symmetry.space_group_name_H-M   'P 1'
#
loop_
_entity.id
_entity.type
_entity.pdbx_description
1 polymer ?
#
loop_
_entity_poly.entity_id
_entity_poly.type
_entity_poly.pdbx_seq_one_letter_code
_entity_poly.pdbx_strand_id
1 'polypeptide(L)'
;MNSSSSLLFRRAASRCHPSSLQRSQRRWAQVHDVRFFALHPPLNDKIQERYRDKLRQKAREKGVDDVEELKQVYQERISQLRKESLVPGLNAPLTEQHQPPPTPQNASASIPYQPPPPPQPLVDPAIQKVTKSESPVKTLASFIDVEKTAQLPHKEIETIWRLRHVRDPQSLCAAMQADTFKRIFQTAKKHPQFILPLPRPEQGAEIHFLQWTFPTETTATVLFTHLAEFKMRGEYAQPHTTITHHLDLLDSKGLVLLEGRVQENRGISVDEGKFLLMNLQKFYGFEAISAVAKESKEKRGKLMEQFSGGDETFNVEELLEEAEKVP
;
A
#
# COMPACT_ATOMS: atom_id res chain seq x y z
N MET A 1 37.35 23.62 66.27
CA MET A 1 37.00 24.67 65.30
C MET A 1 36.13 24.04 64.21
N ASN A 2 34.83 24.35 64.30
CA ASN A 2 33.81 24.04 63.30
C ASN A 2 34.19 24.64 61.94
N SER A 3 33.97 23.89 60.87
CA SER A 3 33.48 24.51 59.65
C SER A 3 32.63 23.51 58.86
N SER A 4 31.33 23.78 58.87
CA SER A 4 30.31 23.14 58.05
C SER A 4 30.36 23.75 56.65
N SER A 5 30.37 22.94 55.61
CA SER A 5 29.98 23.39 54.27
C SER A 5 28.96 22.43 53.69
N SER A 6 27.73 22.92 53.68
CA SER A 6 26.52 22.35 53.09
C SER A 6 26.58 22.46 51.56
N LEU A 7 26.63 21.32 50.86
CA LEU A 7 26.39 21.27 49.42
C LEU A 7 24.91 20.89 49.19
N LEU A 8 24.12 21.89 48.81
CA LEU A 8 22.72 21.74 48.39
C LEU A 8 22.69 21.24 46.94
N PHE A 9 22.46 19.94 46.72
CA PHE A 9 22.02 19.45 45.41
C PHE A 9 20.49 19.47 45.36
N ARG A 10 19.94 20.50 44.69
CA ARG A 10 18.53 20.59 44.34
C ARG A 10 18.16 19.45 43.38
N ARG A 11 17.32 18.52 43.83
CA ARG A 11 16.49 17.68 42.94
C ARG A 11 15.55 18.60 42.15
N ALA A 12 15.80 18.76 40.86
CA ALA A 12 14.81 19.31 39.94
C ALA A 12 13.83 18.19 39.59
N ALA A 13 12.63 18.24 40.17
CA ALA A 13 11.50 17.48 39.68
C ALA A 13 11.02 18.09 38.36
N SER A 14 11.12 17.33 37.27
CA SER A 14 10.54 17.69 35.98
C SER A 14 9.01 17.69 36.14
N ARG A 15 8.41 18.88 36.20
CA ARG A 15 6.96 19.04 36.14
C ARG A 15 6.48 18.69 34.74
N CYS A 16 5.56 17.74 34.65
CA CYS A 16 4.73 17.52 33.48
C CYS A 16 3.99 18.81 33.11
N HIS A 17 4.12 19.23 31.85
CA HIS A 17 3.12 20.06 31.19
C HIS A 17 2.48 19.23 30.07
N PRO A 18 1.14 19.21 29.96
CA PRO A 18 0.47 18.54 28.86
C PRO A 18 0.74 19.34 27.58
N SER A 19 1.49 18.75 26.65
CA SER A 19 1.64 19.30 25.30
C SER A 19 0.27 19.31 24.63
N SER A 20 -0.27 20.51 24.46
CA SER A 20 -1.43 20.80 23.62
C SER A 20 -1.31 20.08 22.28
N LEU A 21 -2.34 19.29 21.94
CA LEU A 21 -2.53 18.67 20.64
C LEU A 21 -2.52 19.75 19.55
N GLN A 22 -1.36 19.97 18.91
CA GLN A 22 -1.35 20.69 17.64
C GLN A 22 -2.04 19.80 16.60
N ARG A 23 -3.28 20.14 16.29
CA ARG A 23 -3.97 19.69 15.07
C ARG A 23 -3.10 20.10 13.89
N SER A 24 -2.27 19.17 13.39
CA SER A 24 -1.62 19.33 12.10
C SER A 24 -2.70 19.31 11.03
N GLN A 25 -3.02 20.49 10.52
CA GLN A 25 -3.86 20.66 9.33
C GLN A 25 -3.10 20.03 8.16
N ARG A 26 -3.41 18.79 7.79
CA ARG A 26 -2.89 18.17 6.56
C ARG A 26 -3.43 18.98 5.37
N ARG A 27 -2.62 19.91 4.89
CA ARG A 27 -2.83 20.59 3.63
C ARG A 27 -2.49 19.61 2.52
N TRP A 28 -3.44 19.35 1.63
CA TRP A 28 -3.25 18.57 0.40
C TRP A 28 -2.49 19.38 -0.66
N ALA A 29 -1.40 20.03 -0.26
CA ALA A 29 -0.49 20.70 -1.18
C ALA A 29 0.73 19.79 -1.35
N GLN A 30 0.99 19.34 -2.58
CA GLN A 30 2.28 18.73 -2.91
C GLN A 30 3.36 19.80 -2.75
N VAL A 31 4.11 19.74 -1.65
CA VAL A 31 5.32 20.52 -1.47
C VAL A 31 6.35 19.96 -2.45
N HIS A 32 6.48 20.60 -3.60
CA HIS A 32 7.55 20.30 -4.53
C HIS A 32 8.84 20.88 -3.94
N ASP A 33 9.86 20.04 -3.79
CA ASP A 33 11.15 20.50 -3.30
C ASP A 33 11.76 21.48 -4.31
N VAL A 34 11.88 22.74 -3.92
CA VAL A 34 12.44 23.83 -4.75
C VAL A 34 13.86 23.49 -5.20
N ARG A 35 14.58 22.67 -4.42
CA ARG A 35 15.93 22.19 -4.77
C ARG A 35 15.90 21.16 -5.90
N PHE A 36 14.87 20.31 -5.97
CA PHE A 36 14.70 19.37 -7.09
C PHE A 36 14.54 20.13 -8.41
N PHE A 37 13.77 21.23 -8.41
CA PHE A 37 13.62 22.09 -9.59
C PHE A 37 14.90 22.84 -9.99
N ALA A 38 15.75 23.18 -9.02
CA ALA A 38 16.99 23.93 -9.24
C ALA A 38 18.22 23.06 -9.56
N LEU A 39 18.24 21.79 -9.15
CA LEU A 39 19.41 20.91 -9.23
C LEU A 39 19.35 19.86 -10.35
N HIS A 40 18.23 19.70 -11.05
CA HIS A 40 18.20 18.90 -12.26
C HIS A 40 18.80 19.68 -13.44
N PRO A 41 19.83 19.13 -14.13
CA PRO A 41 20.21 19.60 -15.47
C PRO A 41 18.97 19.61 -16.36
N PRO A 42 18.84 20.53 -17.33
CA PRO A 42 17.58 20.85 -17.96
C PRO A 42 17.11 19.68 -18.85
N LEU A 43 16.41 18.72 -18.26
CA LEU A 43 15.51 17.82 -19.00
C LEU A 43 14.51 18.66 -19.81
N ASN A 44 14.24 19.88 -19.35
CA ASN A 44 13.53 20.91 -20.07
C ASN A 44 14.16 21.23 -21.44
N ASP A 45 15.49 21.28 -21.58
CA ASP A 45 16.14 21.63 -22.86
C ASP A 45 15.95 20.54 -23.91
N LYS A 46 16.14 19.27 -23.54
CA LYS A 46 15.87 18.13 -24.45
C LYS A 46 14.41 18.05 -24.85
N ILE A 47 13.51 18.38 -23.92
CA ILE A 47 12.06 18.42 -24.18
C ILE A 47 11.74 19.61 -25.09
N GLN A 48 12.27 20.80 -24.81
CA GLN A 48 12.09 22.01 -25.63
C GLN A 48 12.64 21.84 -27.03
N GLU A 49 13.79 21.19 -27.20
CA GLU A 49 14.37 20.87 -28.50
C GLU A 49 13.43 19.99 -29.34
N ARG A 50 12.88 18.92 -28.74
CA ARG A 50 11.85 18.09 -29.39
C ARG A 50 10.60 18.88 -29.77
N TYR A 51 10.18 19.85 -28.97
CA TYR A 51 9.06 20.74 -29.31
C TYR A 51 9.41 21.70 -30.45
N ARG A 52 10.62 22.27 -30.46
CA ARG A 52 11.11 23.13 -31.55
C ARG A 52 11.14 22.38 -32.88
N ASP A 53 11.61 21.13 -32.88
CA ASP A 53 11.64 20.30 -34.08
C ASP A 53 10.24 20.00 -34.62
N LYS A 54 9.28 19.70 -33.74
CA LYS A 54 7.88 19.52 -34.13
C LYS A 54 7.26 20.79 -34.72
N LEU A 55 7.58 21.97 -34.17
CA LEU A 55 7.12 23.24 -34.72
C LEU A 55 7.71 23.50 -36.11
N ARG A 56 8.99 23.19 -36.32
CA ARG A 56 9.65 23.28 -37.63
C ARG A 56 9.05 22.31 -38.65
N GLN A 57 8.75 21.08 -38.24
CA GLN A 57 8.08 20.12 -39.11
C GLN A 57 6.70 20.63 -39.54
N LYS A 58 5.92 21.17 -38.59
CA LYS A 58 4.59 21.72 -38.86
C LYS A 58 4.61 23.02 -39.68
N ALA A 59 5.67 23.83 -39.53
CA ALA A 59 5.94 24.98 -40.38
C ALA A 59 6.12 24.53 -41.83
N ARG A 60 7.00 23.54 -42.07
CA ARG A 60 7.24 22.94 -43.38
C ARG A 60 5.98 22.33 -44.01
N GLU A 61 5.16 21.62 -43.23
CA GLU A 61 3.88 21.07 -43.70
C GLU A 61 2.90 22.17 -44.16
N LYS A 62 3.01 23.37 -43.60
CA LYS A 62 2.20 24.54 -43.95
C LYS A 62 2.85 25.45 -45.00
N GLY A 63 4.03 25.10 -45.48
CA GLY A 63 4.78 25.87 -46.47
C GLY A 63 5.36 27.18 -45.94
N VAL A 64 5.55 27.30 -44.62
CA VAL A 64 6.22 28.44 -43.98
C VAL A 64 7.55 27.98 -43.38
N ASP A 65 8.60 28.78 -43.53
CA ASP A 65 9.95 28.40 -43.08
C ASP A 65 10.25 28.87 -41.65
N ASP A 66 9.54 29.90 -41.16
CA ASP A 66 9.73 30.46 -39.82
C ASP A 66 8.58 30.15 -38.84
N VAL A 67 8.93 30.04 -37.55
CA VAL A 67 7.98 29.70 -36.48
C VAL A 67 7.07 30.90 -36.15
N GLU A 68 7.53 32.14 -36.32
CA GLU A 68 6.69 33.33 -36.10
C GLU A 68 5.62 33.47 -37.19
N GLU A 69 5.91 33.09 -38.44
CA GLU A 69 4.92 33.03 -39.51
C GLU A 69 3.85 31.96 -39.24
N LEU A 70 4.27 30.77 -38.77
CA LEU A 70 3.33 29.72 -38.36
C LEU A 70 2.38 30.21 -37.26
N LYS A 71 2.87 31.01 -36.32
CA LYS A 71 2.08 31.60 -35.25
C LYS A 71 1.09 32.64 -35.76
N GLN A 72 1.44 33.42 -36.79
CA GLN A 72 0.51 34.32 -37.48
C GLN A 72 -0.60 33.54 -38.19
N VAL A 73 -0.25 32.48 -38.93
CA VAL A 73 -1.21 31.59 -39.60
C VAL A 73 -2.23 30.99 -38.61
N TYR A 74 -1.80 30.69 -37.39
CA TYR A 74 -2.65 30.12 -36.34
C TYR A 74 -3.22 31.14 -35.34
N GLN A 75 -3.04 32.44 -35.56
CA GLN A 75 -3.38 33.47 -34.59
C GLN A 75 -4.86 33.45 -34.15
N GLU A 76 -5.78 33.31 -35.10
CA GLU A 76 -7.21 33.25 -34.81
C GLU A 76 -7.56 32.02 -33.97
N ARG A 77 -7.04 30.84 -34.33
CA ARG A 77 -7.26 29.60 -33.58
C ARG A 77 -6.67 29.65 -32.18
N ILE A 78 -5.51 30.28 -32.02
CA ILE A 78 -4.90 30.52 -30.70
C ILE A 78 -5.80 31.43 -29.86
N SER A 79 -6.37 32.48 -30.46
CA SER A 79 -7.27 33.39 -29.74
C SER A 79 -8.56 32.70 -29.28
N GLN A 80 -9.10 31.81 -30.11
CA GLN A 80 -10.31 31.04 -29.79
C GLN A 80 -10.07 30.05 -28.65
N LEU A 81 -9.01 29.24 -28.74
CA LEU A 81 -8.63 28.30 -27.67
C LEU A 81 -8.27 29.01 -26.36
N ARG A 82 -7.67 30.21 -26.43
CA ARG A 82 -7.45 31.05 -25.25
C ARG A 82 -8.77 31.46 -24.61
N LYS A 83 -9.76 31.88 -25.40
CA LYS A 83 -11.10 32.22 -24.87
C LYS A 83 -11.81 31.02 -24.24
N GLU A 84 -11.73 29.85 -24.87
CA GLU A 84 -12.34 28.61 -24.38
C GLU A 84 -11.68 28.09 -23.08
N SER A 85 -10.39 28.37 -22.89
CA SER A 85 -9.63 28.00 -21.68
C SER A 85 -9.68 29.03 -20.55
N LEU A 86 -10.37 30.16 -20.74
CA LEU A 86 -10.60 31.14 -19.68
C LEU A 86 -11.66 30.62 -18.70
N VAL A 87 -11.20 30.11 -17.56
CA VAL A 87 -12.05 29.85 -16.39
C VAL A 87 -11.96 31.05 -15.45
N PRO A 88 -13.09 31.73 -15.13
CA PRO A 88 -13.10 32.85 -14.18
C PRO A 88 -12.49 32.44 -12.83
N GLY A 89 -11.45 33.14 -12.40
CA GLY A 89 -10.77 32.95 -11.11
C GLY A 89 -9.41 32.23 -11.14
N LEU A 90 -9.03 31.56 -12.24
CA LEU A 90 -7.74 30.83 -12.30
C LEU A 90 -6.72 31.43 -13.28
N ASN A 91 -7.15 31.81 -14.50
CA ASN A 91 -6.26 32.26 -15.59
C ASN A 91 -6.69 33.58 -16.26
N ALA A 92 -7.62 34.32 -15.64
CA ALA A 92 -8.04 35.61 -16.18
C ALA A 92 -6.92 36.66 -15.99
N PRO A 93 -6.54 37.43 -17.02
CA PRO A 93 -5.59 38.53 -16.85
C PRO A 93 -6.19 39.55 -15.88
N LEU A 94 -5.49 39.79 -14.77
CA LEU A 94 -5.76 40.91 -13.87
C LEU A 94 -5.65 42.18 -14.71
N THR A 95 -6.78 42.78 -15.06
CA THR A 95 -6.78 44.09 -15.69
C THR A 95 -6.34 45.06 -14.60
N GLU A 96 -5.12 45.58 -14.72
CA GLU A 96 -4.52 46.55 -13.82
C GLU A 96 -5.40 47.80 -13.73
N GLN A 97 -6.30 47.84 -12.75
CA GLN A 97 -6.80 49.10 -12.22
C GLN A 97 -5.80 49.57 -11.16
N HIS A 98 -4.96 50.50 -11.60
CA HIS A 98 -4.13 51.42 -10.82
C HIS A 98 -4.60 51.63 -9.37
N GLN A 99 -3.97 50.94 -8.41
CA GLN A 99 -3.77 51.46 -7.06
C GLN A 99 -2.41 50.98 -6.51
N PRO A 100 -1.57 51.87 -5.94
CA PRO A 100 -0.34 51.46 -5.28
C PRO A 100 -0.66 50.60 -4.05
N PRO A 101 0.21 49.64 -3.68
CA PRO A 101 -0.06 48.73 -2.57
C PRO A 101 -0.15 49.52 -1.24
N PRO A 102 -1.20 49.30 -0.42
CA PRO A 102 -1.32 50.01 0.85
C PRO A 102 -0.36 49.43 1.90
N THR A 103 0.29 50.31 2.65
CA THR A 103 1.09 49.99 3.84
C THR A 103 0.23 49.33 4.95
N PRO A 104 0.81 48.44 5.77
CA PRO A 104 0.10 47.42 6.56
C PRO A 104 -0.63 47.92 7.82
N GLN A 105 -1.06 49.18 7.89
CA GLN A 105 -1.59 49.77 9.12
C GLN A 105 -3.10 50.07 9.13
N ASN A 106 -3.84 49.91 8.02
CA ASN A 106 -5.27 50.25 7.96
C ASN A 106 -6.21 49.14 7.48
N ALA A 107 -5.81 47.86 7.58
CA ALA A 107 -6.64 46.72 7.14
C ALA A 107 -7.64 46.19 8.19
N SER A 108 -7.93 46.94 9.26
CA SER A 108 -8.72 46.46 10.40
C SER A 108 -10.14 47.03 10.49
N ALA A 109 -10.56 47.93 9.59
CA ALA A 109 -11.80 48.71 9.80
C ALA A 109 -12.87 48.62 8.68
N SER A 110 -12.70 47.85 7.60
CA SER A 110 -13.65 47.95 6.46
C SER A 110 -14.13 46.65 5.82
N ILE A 111 -14.07 45.49 6.48
CA ILE A 111 -14.76 44.29 6.00
C ILE A 111 -15.45 43.57 7.17
N PRO A 112 -16.80 43.62 7.29
CA PRO A 112 -17.51 42.67 8.13
C PRO A 112 -17.42 41.29 7.45
N TYR A 113 -16.47 40.47 7.89
CA TYR A 113 -16.42 39.07 7.50
C TYR A 113 -17.53 38.32 8.27
N GLN A 114 -18.69 38.13 7.62
CA GLN A 114 -19.63 37.09 8.03
C GLN A 114 -19.20 35.78 7.36
N PRO A 115 -18.83 34.73 8.12
CA PRO A 115 -18.60 33.42 7.53
C PRO A 115 -19.93 32.92 6.94
N PRO A 116 -19.95 32.39 5.70
CA PRO A 116 -21.15 31.76 5.16
C PRO A 116 -21.52 30.55 6.04
N PRO A 117 -22.82 30.29 6.23
CA PRO A 117 -23.25 29.12 6.99
C PRO A 117 -22.73 27.84 6.34
N PRO A 118 -22.36 26.83 7.13
CA PRO A 118 -21.87 25.56 6.60
C PRO A 118 -22.96 24.93 5.70
N PRO A 119 -22.59 24.35 4.54
CA PRO A 119 -23.55 23.69 3.67
C PRO A 119 -24.21 22.54 4.44
N GLN A 120 -25.54 22.61 4.58
CA GLN A 120 -26.31 21.48 5.07
C GLN A 120 -26.25 20.38 4.01
N PRO A 121 -25.92 19.13 4.37
CA PRO A 121 -25.98 18.03 3.42
C PRO A 121 -27.44 17.83 2.99
N LEU A 122 -27.70 17.96 1.69
CA LEU A 122 -28.91 17.45 1.05
C LEU A 122 -28.96 15.94 1.31
N VAL A 123 -29.88 15.53 2.18
CA VAL A 123 -30.22 14.13 2.42
C VAL A 123 -31.19 13.70 1.31
N ASP A 124 -30.64 13.16 0.23
CA ASP A 124 -31.38 12.26 -0.64
C ASP A 124 -31.44 10.88 0.02
N PRO A 125 -32.62 10.29 0.27
CA PRO A 125 -32.72 8.98 0.89
C PRO A 125 -32.70 7.89 -0.19
N ALA A 126 -31.53 7.55 -0.76
CA ALA A 126 -31.33 6.26 -1.48
C ALA A 126 -29.89 6.03 -2.00
N ILE A 127 -28.84 6.21 -1.19
CA ILE A 127 -27.54 5.59 -1.51
C ILE A 127 -26.95 5.03 -0.21
N GLN A 128 -26.96 3.70 -0.08
CA GLN A 128 -26.32 2.98 1.01
C GLN A 128 -24.84 3.35 1.03
N LYS A 129 -24.46 4.13 2.05
CA LYS A 129 -23.10 4.62 2.28
C LYS A 129 -22.26 3.42 2.73
N VAL A 130 -21.54 2.80 1.79
CA VAL A 130 -20.51 1.81 2.13
C VAL A 130 -19.51 2.52 3.03
N THR A 131 -19.44 2.12 4.29
CA THR A 131 -18.54 2.66 5.30
C THR A 131 -17.11 2.45 4.82
N LYS A 132 -16.48 3.52 4.32
CA LYS A 132 -15.06 3.54 3.99
C LYS A 132 -14.30 3.47 5.33
N SER A 133 -13.77 2.29 5.67
CA SER A 133 -12.99 2.13 6.90
C SER A 133 -11.76 3.04 6.83
N GLU A 134 -11.47 3.75 7.93
CA GLU A 134 -10.34 4.68 8.06
C GLU A 134 -8.98 3.95 8.19
N SER A 135 -8.97 2.61 8.19
CA SER A 135 -7.77 1.80 8.26
C SER A 135 -7.02 1.76 6.92
N PRO A 136 -5.68 1.87 6.89
CA PRO A 136 -4.90 1.72 5.66
C PRO A 136 -5.01 0.33 5.04
N VAL A 137 -5.46 -0.66 5.81
CA VAL A 137 -5.69 -2.04 5.38
C VAL A 137 -7.14 -2.21 4.95
N LYS A 138 -7.33 -2.84 3.79
CA LYS A 138 -8.66 -3.19 3.24
C LYS A 138 -9.29 -4.28 4.09
N THR A 139 -10.49 -4.04 4.60
CA THR A 139 -11.29 -5.03 5.34
C THR A 139 -12.19 -5.81 4.41
N LEU A 140 -12.79 -6.91 4.88
CA LEU A 140 -13.70 -7.72 4.06
C LEU A 140 -14.90 -6.91 3.53
N ALA A 141 -15.41 -5.99 4.35
CA ALA A 141 -16.51 -5.07 3.99
C ALA A 141 -16.22 -4.20 2.76
N SER A 142 -14.94 -3.99 2.41
CA SER A 142 -14.56 -3.26 1.19
C SER A 142 -14.73 -4.09 -0.09
N PHE A 143 -14.82 -5.41 0.02
CA PHE A 143 -14.94 -6.33 -1.10
C PHE A 143 -16.35 -6.86 -1.29
N ILE A 144 -17.02 -7.21 -0.18
CA ILE A 144 -18.37 -7.80 -0.16
C ILE A 144 -19.17 -7.26 1.03
N ASP A 145 -20.49 -7.28 0.92
CA ASP A 145 -21.39 -6.95 2.02
C ASP A 145 -21.43 -8.12 3.02
N VAL A 146 -20.77 -7.94 4.17
CA VAL A 146 -20.57 -9.00 5.18
C VAL A 146 -21.89 -9.47 5.78
N GLU A 147 -22.84 -8.57 6.05
CA GLU A 147 -24.12 -8.91 6.67
C GLU A 147 -24.99 -9.75 5.72
N LYS A 148 -25.04 -9.36 4.44
CA LYS A 148 -25.80 -10.13 3.43
C LYS A 148 -25.14 -11.47 3.16
N THR A 149 -23.81 -11.51 3.02
CA THR A 149 -23.09 -12.76 2.71
C THR A 149 -23.09 -13.74 3.88
N ALA A 150 -23.14 -13.26 5.13
CA ALA A 150 -23.30 -14.10 6.31
C ALA A 150 -24.67 -14.83 6.37
N GLN A 151 -25.65 -14.48 5.56
CA GLN A 151 -26.93 -15.22 5.52
C GLN A 151 -26.90 -16.39 4.54
N LEU A 152 -25.90 -16.44 3.65
CA LEU A 152 -25.82 -17.42 2.56
C LEU A 152 -25.17 -18.74 3.01
N PRO A 153 -25.39 -19.84 2.27
CA PRO A 153 -24.66 -21.10 2.44
C PRO A 153 -23.21 -20.99 1.95
N HIS A 154 -22.34 -21.88 2.46
CA HIS A 154 -20.89 -21.84 2.24
C HIS A 154 -20.49 -21.82 0.76
N LYS A 155 -21.17 -22.63 -0.07
CA LYS A 155 -20.90 -22.71 -1.51
C LYS A 155 -21.18 -21.37 -2.23
N GLU A 156 -22.21 -20.65 -1.81
CA GLU A 156 -22.55 -19.35 -2.39
C GLU A 156 -21.55 -18.28 -1.97
N ILE A 157 -21.15 -18.26 -0.70
CA ILE A 157 -20.10 -17.36 -0.19
C ILE A 157 -18.80 -17.55 -0.99
N GLU A 158 -18.38 -18.79 -1.16
CA GLU A 158 -17.18 -19.13 -1.93
C GLU A 158 -17.31 -18.71 -3.40
N THR A 159 -18.48 -18.92 -4.01
CA THR A 159 -18.73 -18.54 -5.41
C THR A 159 -18.66 -17.02 -5.57
N ILE A 160 -19.31 -16.26 -4.70
CA ILE A 160 -19.26 -14.79 -4.69
C ILE A 160 -17.80 -14.32 -4.54
N TRP A 161 -17.06 -14.94 -3.62
CA TRP A 161 -15.67 -14.59 -3.36
C TRP A 161 -14.75 -14.83 -4.57
N ARG A 162 -14.91 -15.96 -5.25
CA ARG A 162 -14.18 -16.27 -6.49
C ARG A 162 -14.56 -15.32 -7.62
N LEU A 163 -15.87 -15.08 -7.82
CA LEU A 163 -16.37 -14.15 -8.84
C LEU A 163 -15.85 -12.72 -8.63
N ARG A 164 -15.63 -12.31 -7.38
CA ARG A 164 -15.06 -11.00 -7.06
C ARG A 164 -13.64 -10.82 -7.57
N HIS A 165 -12.85 -11.90 -7.63
CA HIS A 165 -11.42 -11.86 -7.95
C HIS A 165 -11.10 -12.36 -9.36
N VAL A 166 -12.00 -13.13 -10.00
CA VAL A 166 -11.78 -13.77 -11.31
C VAL A 166 -11.31 -12.84 -12.45
N ARG A 167 -11.63 -11.54 -12.38
CA ARG A 167 -11.24 -10.56 -13.41
C ARG A 167 -9.80 -10.08 -13.30
N ASP A 168 -9.19 -10.23 -12.13
CA ASP A 168 -7.80 -9.83 -11.90
C ASP A 168 -6.89 -11.05 -12.10
N PRO A 169 -6.11 -11.11 -13.20
CA PRO A 169 -5.26 -12.26 -13.49
C PRO A 169 -4.15 -12.44 -12.45
N GLN A 170 -3.79 -11.39 -11.70
CA GLN A 170 -2.77 -11.42 -10.65
C GLN A 170 -3.31 -11.77 -9.27
N SER A 171 -4.62 -12.03 -9.16
CA SER A 171 -5.25 -12.32 -7.89
C SER A 171 -5.15 -13.80 -7.51
N LEU A 172 -4.97 -14.04 -6.21
CA LEU A 172 -5.12 -15.32 -5.55
C LEU A 172 -6.37 -15.23 -4.68
N CYS A 173 -7.25 -16.22 -4.74
CA CYS A 173 -8.41 -16.26 -3.84
C CYS A 173 -8.70 -17.69 -3.40
N ALA A 174 -9.12 -17.84 -2.15
CA ALA A 174 -9.55 -19.13 -1.60
C ALA A 174 -10.54 -18.94 -0.46
N ALA A 175 -11.31 -19.98 -0.17
CA ALA A 175 -12.06 -20.12 1.07
C ALA A 175 -11.43 -21.26 1.89
N MET A 176 -11.25 -21.03 3.19
CA MET A 176 -10.61 -21.98 4.10
C MET A 176 -11.53 -22.25 5.29
N GLN A 177 -11.53 -23.49 5.78
CA GLN A 177 -12.27 -23.87 6.98
C GLN A 177 -11.60 -23.29 8.24
N ALA A 178 -12.43 -22.96 9.23
CA ALA A 178 -11.97 -22.38 10.50
C ALA A 178 -10.92 -23.23 11.21
N ASP A 179 -11.09 -24.55 11.26
CA ASP A 179 -10.17 -25.44 11.97
C ASP A 179 -8.78 -25.44 11.34
N THR A 180 -8.71 -25.46 10.00
CA THR A 180 -7.45 -25.35 9.27
C THR A 180 -6.77 -24.02 9.55
N PHE A 181 -7.52 -22.92 9.50
CA PHE A 181 -6.95 -21.59 9.74
C PHE A 181 -6.49 -21.42 11.20
N LYS A 182 -7.27 -21.91 12.18
CA LYS A 182 -6.90 -21.83 13.60
C LYS A 182 -5.56 -22.52 13.88
N ARG A 183 -5.31 -23.68 13.25
CA ARG A 183 -4.00 -24.35 13.34
C ARG A 183 -2.88 -23.49 12.74
N ILE A 184 -3.07 -22.98 11.52
CA ILE A 184 -2.11 -22.09 10.85
C ILE A 184 -1.80 -20.88 11.72
N PHE A 185 -2.84 -20.24 12.26
CA PHE A 185 -2.74 -19.02 13.06
C PHE A 185 -1.99 -19.24 14.37
N GLN A 186 -2.23 -20.36 15.06
CA GLN A 186 -1.49 -20.72 16.27
C GLN A 186 0.01 -20.89 15.98
N THR A 187 0.35 -21.57 14.89
CA THR A 187 1.75 -21.73 14.46
C THR A 187 2.34 -20.38 14.04
N ALA A 188 1.60 -19.56 13.30
CA ALA A 188 2.02 -18.24 12.83
C ALA A 188 2.29 -17.24 13.96
N LYS A 189 1.57 -17.34 15.08
CA LYS A 189 1.83 -16.51 16.27
C LYS A 189 3.16 -16.87 16.95
N LYS A 190 3.56 -18.15 16.93
CA LYS A 190 4.83 -18.62 17.50
C LYS A 190 6.00 -18.39 16.55
N HIS A 191 5.77 -18.61 15.26
CA HIS A 191 6.76 -18.54 14.19
C HIS A 191 6.27 -17.55 13.12
N PRO A 192 6.32 -16.23 13.39
CA PRO A 192 5.81 -15.23 12.46
C PRO A 192 6.68 -15.03 11.23
N GLN A 193 7.93 -15.52 11.25
CA GLN A 193 8.87 -15.41 10.15
C GLN A 193 9.38 -16.80 9.78
N PHE A 194 9.49 -17.06 8.48
CA PHE A 194 10.07 -18.30 7.98
C PHE A 194 10.62 -18.10 6.58
N ILE A 195 11.24 -19.13 6.02
CA ILE A 195 11.65 -19.16 4.63
C ILE A 195 11.00 -20.34 3.91
N LEU A 196 10.67 -20.17 2.64
CA LEU A 196 10.10 -21.23 1.80
C LEU A 196 10.88 -21.33 0.49
N PRO A 197 11.19 -22.55 0.04
CA PRO A 197 11.80 -22.76 -1.25
C PRO A 197 10.74 -22.76 -2.35
N LEU A 198 11.11 -22.18 -3.49
CA LEU A 198 10.41 -22.26 -4.76
C LEU A 198 11.33 -22.96 -5.77
N PRO A 199 10.98 -24.17 -6.23
CA PRO A 199 11.77 -24.89 -7.23
C PRO A 199 11.88 -24.12 -8.55
N ARG A 200 13.09 -24.03 -9.09
CA ARG A 200 13.42 -23.46 -10.40
C ARG A 200 14.10 -24.55 -11.24
N PRO A 201 13.53 -24.96 -12.39
CA PRO A 201 14.03 -26.11 -13.16
C PRO A 201 15.53 -26.09 -13.47
N GLU A 202 16.09 -24.90 -13.76
CA GLU A 202 17.48 -24.73 -14.21
C GLU A 202 18.40 -24.07 -13.17
N GLN A 203 17.83 -23.54 -12.07
CA GLN A 203 18.54 -22.66 -11.12
C GLN A 203 18.51 -23.20 -9.68
N GLY A 204 18.04 -24.42 -9.47
CA GLY A 204 17.89 -25.02 -8.15
C GLY A 204 16.62 -24.52 -7.44
N ALA A 205 16.72 -24.08 -6.20
CA ALA A 205 15.60 -23.51 -5.46
C ALA A 205 15.85 -22.03 -5.15
N GLU A 206 14.85 -21.19 -5.44
CA GLU A 206 14.83 -19.80 -5.01
C GLU A 206 14.19 -19.72 -3.62
N ILE A 207 14.86 -19.07 -2.67
CA ILE A 207 14.35 -18.96 -1.30
C ILE A 207 13.57 -17.66 -1.14
N HIS A 208 12.37 -17.77 -0.60
CA HIS A 208 11.49 -16.65 -0.30
C HIS A 208 11.36 -16.47 1.21
N PHE A 209 11.44 -15.22 1.65
CA PHE A 209 11.16 -14.83 3.01
C PHE A 209 9.64 -14.66 3.20
N LEU A 210 9.11 -15.32 4.21
CA LEU A 210 7.71 -15.29 4.62
C LEU A 210 7.61 -14.51 5.94
N GLN A 211 6.71 -13.53 5.99
CA GLN A 211 6.42 -12.79 7.22
C GLN A 211 4.92 -12.64 7.44
N TRP A 212 4.47 -13.06 8.62
CA TRP A 212 3.13 -12.80 9.13
C TRP A 212 3.04 -11.44 9.81
N THR A 213 1.94 -10.75 9.53
CA THR A 213 1.55 -9.50 10.16
C THR A 213 0.07 -9.58 10.55
N PHE A 214 -0.29 -8.94 11.66
CA PHE A 214 -1.65 -8.99 12.21
C PHE A 214 -2.15 -7.55 12.37
N PRO A 215 -2.50 -6.87 11.26
CA PRO A 215 -2.84 -5.46 11.29
C PRO A 215 -4.11 -5.14 12.09
N THR A 216 -5.07 -6.07 12.10
CA THR A 216 -6.32 -5.96 12.87
C THR A 216 -6.68 -7.32 13.45
N GLU A 217 -7.63 -7.36 14.39
CA GLU A 217 -8.11 -8.62 14.97
C GLU A 217 -8.85 -9.49 13.95
N THR A 218 -9.46 -8.87 12.94
CA THR A 218 -10.22 -9.55 11.87
C THR A 218 -9.38 -9.83 10.64
N THR A 219 -8.09 -9.51 10.63
CA THR A 219 -7.24 -9.64 9.43
C THR A 219 -5.83 -10.11 9.77
N ALA A 220 -5.38 -11.18 9.11
CA ALA A 220 -4.01 -11.67 9.16
C ALA A 220 -3.39 -11.64 7.76
N THR A 221 -2.23 -11.00 7.60
CA THR A 221 -1.60 -10.80 6.30
C THR A 221 -0.21 -11.45 6.27
N VAL A 222 0.05 -12.22 5.22
CA VAL A 222 1.33 -12.85 4.89
C VAL A 222 1.99 -12.09 3.75
N LEU A 223 3.28 -11.80 3.93
CA LEU A 223 4.12 -11.17 2.94
C LEU A 223 5.17 -12.18 2.46
N PHE A 224 5.25 -12.38 1.16
CA PHE A 224 6.33 -13.13 0.52
C PHE A 224 7.25 -12.17 -0.22
N THR A 225 8.53 -12.26 0.11
CA THR A 225 9.59 -11.41 -0.45
C THR A 225 10.74 -12.28 -0.90
N HIS A 226 11.42 -11.91 -1.97
CA HIS A 226 12.66 -12.57 -2.36
C HIS A 226 13.69 -12.46 -1.24
N LEU A 227 14.29 -13.57 -0.81
CA LEU A 227 15.27 -13.52 0.28
C LEU A 227 16.47 -12.64 -0.07
N ALA A 228 16.91 -12.67 -1.34
CA ALA A 228 17.98 -11.80 -1.82
C ALA A 228 17.61 -10.31 -1.72
N GLU A 229 16.38 -9.93 -2.10
CA GLU A 229 15.89 -8.55 -1.99
C GLU A 229 15.80 -8.11 -0.54
N PHE A 230 15.31 -8.98 0.35
CA PHE A 230 15.25 -8.72 1.78
C PHE A 230 16.64 -8.53 2.40
N LYS A 231 17.62 -9.36 2.03
CA LYS A 231 19.01 -9.21 2.50
C LYS A 231 19.64 -7.89 2.04
N MET A 232 19.29 -7.40 0.85
CA MET A 232 19.83 -6.15 0.31
C MET A 232 19.14 -4.90 0.86
N ARG A 233 17.82 -4.95 1.12
CA ARG A 233 17.01 -3.77 1.44
C ARG A 233 16.43 -3.77 2.85
N GLY A 234 16.49 -4.89 3.57
CA GLY A 234 15.90 -5.08 4.89
C GLY A 234 14.40 -4.76 4.88
N GLU A 235 13.98 -3.92 5.82
CA GLU A 235 12.58 -3.50 6.03
C GLU A 235 11.98 -2.74 4.83
N TYR A 236 12.81 -2.21 3.93
CA TYR A 236 12.37 -1.52 2.72
C TYR A 236 12.16 -2.47 1.52
N ALA A 237 12.40 -3.76 1.69
CA ALA A 237 12.14 -4.75 0.65
C ALA A 237 10.64 -4.82 0.35
N GLN A 238 10.28 -4.84 -0.92
CA GLN A 238 8.87 -4.91 -1.32
C GLN A 238 8.47 -6.36 -1.54
N PRO A 239 7.38 -6.83 -0.91
CA PRO A 239 6.90 -8.19 -1.12
C PRO A 239 6.37 -8.34 -2.55
N HIS A 240 6.74 -9.43 -3.21
CA HIS A 240 6.21 -9.77 -4.52
C HIS A 240 4.80 -10.37 -4.42
N THR A 241 4.46 -11.03 -3.32
CA THR A 241 3.13 -11.59 -3.09
C THR A 241 2.63 -11.20 -1.72
N THR A 242 1.43 -10.63 -1.65
CA THR A 242 0.75 -10.30 -0.39
C THR A 242 -0.53 -11.11 -0.32
N ILE A 243 -0.78 -11.76 0.81
CA ILE A 243 -1.96 -12.59 1.04
C ILE A 243 -2.61 -12.18 2.34
N THR A 244 -3.90 -11.90 2.32
CA THR A 244 -4.71 -11.43 3.45
C THR A 244 -5.82 -12.44 3.74
N HIS A 245 -5.89 -12.87 4.99
CA HIS A 245 -6.97 -13.70 5.54
C HIS A 245 -7.96 -12.82 6.29
N HIS A 246 -9.21 -12.82 5.84
CA HIS A 246 -10.33 -12.15 6.47
C HIS A 246 -11.08 -13.09 7.41
N LEU A 247 -11.14 -12.72 8.68
CA LEU A 247 -11.68 -13.55 9.77
C LEU A 247 -13.11 -13.18 10.16
N ASP A 248 -13.73 -12.24 9.47
CA ASP A 248 -15.06 -11.72 9.79
C ASP A 248 -16.16 -12.80 9.77
N LEU A 249 -15.98 -13.87 9.00
CA LEU A 249 -16.91 -15.01 8.90
C LEU A 249 -16.47 -16.24 9.71
N LEU A 250 -15.36 -16.13 10.47
CA LEU A 250 -14.76 -17.26 11.18
C LEU A 250 -15.71 -17.81 12.26
N ASP A 251 -16.26 -16.96 13.10
CA ASP A 251 -17.09 -17.39 14.23
C ASP A 251 -18.54 -17.68 13.83
N SER A 252 -19.06 -16.97 12.82
CA SER A 252 -20.46 -17.08 12.38
C SER A 252 -20.68 -18.24 11.41
N LYS A 253 -19.72 -18.54 10.53
CA LYS A 253 -19.83 -19.56 9.48
C LYS A 253 -18.73 -20.62 9.53
N GLY A 254 -17.71 -20.47 10.36
CA GLY A 254 -16.57 -21.38 10.33
C GLY A 254 -15.75 -21.24 9.05
N LEU A 255 -15.78 -20.07 8.40
CA LEU A 255 -15.11 -19.81 7.13
C LEU A 255 -14.16 -18.62 7.21
N VAL A 256 -13.01 -18.75 6.56
CA VAL A 256 -12.02 -17.70 6.37
C VAL A 256 -11.88 -17.45 4.88
N LEU A 257 -11.96 -16.19 4.48
CA LEU A 257 -11.78 -15.79 3.09
C LEU A 257 -10.36 -15.26 2.89
N LEU A 258 -9.70 -15.76 1.85
CA LEU A 258 -8.34 -15.39 1.48
C LEU A 258 -8.37 -14.55 0.22
N GLU A 259 -7.78 -13.38 0.26
CA GLU A 259 -7.42 -12.54 -0.88
C GLU A 259 -5.90 -12.49 -0.98
N GLY A 260 -5.35 -12.56 -2.18
CA GLY A 260 -3.94 -12.34 -2.41
C GLY A 260 -3.69 -11.69 -3.75
N ARG A 261 -2.53 -11.06 -3.88
CA ARG A 261 -2.11 -10.40 -5.10
C ARG A 261 -0.63 -10.61 -5.32
N VAL A 262 -0.29 -11.02 -6.53
CA VAL A 262 1.09 -11.06 -7.03
C VAL A 262 1.39 -9.73 -7.72
N GLN A 263 2.53 -9.12 -7.40
CA GLN A 263 2.99 -7.92 -8.05
C GLN A 263 3.59 -8.25 -9.42
N GLU A 264 3.16 -7.53 -10.44
CA GLU A 264 3.71 -7.65 -11.79
C GLU A 264 5.19 -7.23 -11.81
N ASN A 265 5.96 -7.84 -12.72
CA ASN A 265 7.38 -7.53 -12.93
C ASN A 265 8.30 -7.77 -11.72
N ARG A 266 7.89 -8.65 -10.79
CA ARG A 266 8.71 -9.08 -9.65
C ARG A 266 9.36 -10.45 -9.80
N GLY A 267 9.31 -11.07 -10.99
CA GLY A 267 9.92 -12.37 -11.26
C GLY A 267 9.20 -13.56 -10.64
N ILE A 268 7.93 -13.38 -10.24
CA ILE A 268 7.08 -14.43 -9.70
C ILE A 268 5.77 -14.48 -10.47
N SER A 269 5.40 -15.68 -10.92
CA SER A 269 4.10 -15.93 -11.55
C SER A 269 3.01 -16.19 -10.51
N VAL A 270 1.75 -16.16 -10.94
CA VAL A 270 0.60 -16.44 -10.07
C VAL A 270 0.60 -17.90 -9.61
N ASP A 271 1.00 -18.83 -10.48
CA ASP A 271 1.12 -20.25 -10.14
C ASP A 271 2.23 -20.50 -9.11
N GLU A 272 3.34 -19.77 -9.20
CA GLU A 272 4.41 -19.80 -8.20
C GLU A 272 3.95 -19.20 -6.87
N GLY A 273 3.21 -18.08 -6.90
CA GLY A 273 2.56 -17.52 -5.70
C GLY A 273 1.59 -18.49 -5.04
N LYS A 274 0.83 -19.25 -5.84
CA LYS A 274 -0.04 -20.33 -5.36
C LYS A 274 0.76 -21.47 -4.74
N PHE A 275 1.88 -21.86 -5.36
CA PHE A 275 2.77 -22.88 -4.82
C PHE A 275 3.34 -22.47 -3.44
N LEU A 276 3.79 -21.21 -3.29
CA LEU A 276 4.24 -20.68 -2.01
C LEU A 276 3.13 -20.71 -0.94
N LEU A 277 1.90 -20.36 -1.31
CA LEU A 277 0.75 -20.46 -0.41
C LEU A 277 0.46 -21.91 0.01
N MET A 278 0.58 -22.87 -0.90
CA MET A 278 0.43 -24.30 -0.57
C MET A 278 1.53 -24.77 0.39
N ASN A 279 2.78 -24.36 0.16
CA ASN A 279 3.88 -24.65 1.08
C ASN A 279 3.66 -24.01 2.46
N LEU A 280 3.17 -22.76 2.51
CA LEU A 280 2.78 -22.16 3.78
C LEU A 280 1.76 -23.02 4.53
N GLN A 281 0.70 -23.48 3.87
CA GLN A 281 -0.30 -24.35 4.51
C GLN A 281 0.31 -25.67 5.00
N LYS A 282 1.25 -26.22 4.23
CA LYS A 282 1.95 -27.48 4.52
C LYS A 282 2.90 -27.39 5.72
N PHE A 283 3.54 -26.25 5.95
CA PHE A 283 4.38 -26.05 7.13
C PHE A 283 3.55 -25.62 8.36
N TYR A 284 2.57 -24.74 8.18
CA TYR A 284 1.86 -24.12 9.31
C TYR A 284 0.59 -24.86 9.77
N GLY A 285 -0.09 -25.57 8.86
CA GLY A 285 -1.46 -26.06 9.06
C GLY A 285 -1.67 -27.55 8.81
N PHE A 286 -0.61 -28.30 8.47
CA PHE A 286 -0.70 -29.67 8.02
C PHE A 286 -1.28 -30.61 9.07
N GLU A 287 -2.28 -31.37 8.65
CA GLU A 287 -2.97 -32.36 9.47
C GLU A 287 -2.51 -33.76 9.06
N ALA A 288 -1.76 -34.39 9.97
CA ALA A 288 -1.18 -35.70 9.72
C ALA A 288 -2.20 -36.83 9.99
N ILE A 289 -2.67 -37.47 8.92
CA ILE A 289 -3.64 -38.58 9.01
C ILE A 289 -2.92 -39.93 9.11
N SER A 290 -1.74 -40.08 8.50
CA SER A 290 -0.94 -41.32 8.50
C SER A 290 0.29 -41.21 9.41
N ALA A 291 0.90 -42.35 9.75
CA ALA A 291 2.15 -42.38 10.53
C ALA A 291 3.30 -41.64 9.82
N VAL A 292 3.44 -41.82 8.50
CA VAL A 292 4.42 -41.10 7.68
C VAL A 292 4.15 -39.60 7.67
N ALA A 293 2.89 -39.19 7.61
CA ALA A 293 2.51 -37.78 7.68
C ALA A 293 2.81 -37.17 9.05
N LYS A 294 2.77 -37.94 10.14
CA LYS A 294 3.11 -37.47 11.49
C LYS A 294 4.60 -37.17 11.60
N GLU A 295 5.45 -38.06 11.08
CA GLU A 295 6.89 -37.84 11.04
C GLU A 295 7.24 -36.57 10.25
N SER A 296 6.65 -36.40 9.05
CA SER A 296 6.85 -35.19 8.25
C SER A 296 6.37 -33.92 8.96
N LYS A 297 5.26 -33.99 9.71
CA LYS A 297 4.75 -32.87 10.51
C LYS A 297 5.73 -32.49 11.62
N GLU A 298 6.29 -33.47 12.31
CA GLU A 298 7.27 -33.26 13.39
C GLU A 298 8.56 -32.64 12.84
N LYS A 299 9.08 -33.14 11.70
CA LYS A 299 10.25 -32.57 11.01
C LYS A 299 10.02 -31.11 10.62
N ARG A 300 8.88 -30.79 10.00
CA ARG A 300 8.53 -29.41 9.62
C ARG A 300 8.41 -28.50 10.84
N GLY A 301 7.80 -28.98 11.92
CA GLY A 301 7.72 -28.25 13.19
C GLY A 301 9.10 -27.94 13.76
N LYS A 302 10.00 -28.92 13.77
CA LYS A 302 11.39 -28.75 14.20
C LYS A 302 12.14 -27.71 13.36
N LEU A 303 12.00 -27.75 12.03
CA LEU A 303 12.61 -26.76 11.13
C LEU A 303 12.12 -25.33 11.44
N MET A 304 10.83 -25.15 11.73
CA MET A 304 10.27 -23.85 12.09
C MET A 304 10.77 -23.36 13.45
N GLU A 305 10.90 -24.27 14.43
CA GLU A 305 11.46 -23.97 15.75
C GLU A 305 12.94 -23.58 15.66
N GLN A 306 13.75 -24.34 14.92
CA GLN A 306 15.16 -24.02 14.67
C GLN A 306 15.32 -22.66 14.00
N PHE A 307 14.55 -22.38 12.95
CA PHE A 307 14.60 -21.10 12.25
C PHE A 307 14.21 -19.93 13.16
N SER A 308 13.10 -20.06 13.89
CA SER A 308 12.61 -18.98 14.76
C SER A 308 13.47 -18.78 16.00
N GLY A 309 14.13 -19.84 16.46
CA GLY A 309 15.10 -19.81 17.56
C GLY A 309 16.47 -19.27 17.17
N GLY A 310 16.74 -19.08 15.87
CA GLY A 310 18.05 -18.67 15.37
C GLY A 310 19.12 -19.75 15.56
N ASP A 311 18.73 -21.02 15.52
CA ASP A 311 19.61 -22.16 15.69
C ASP A 311 20.50 -22.36 14.45
N GLU A 312 21.82 -22.44 14.64
CA GLU A 312 22.80 -22.69 13.59
C GLU A 312 22.66 -24.08 12.95
N THR A 313 21.97 -25.01 13.62
CA THR A 313 21.69 -26.36 13.10
C THR A 313 20.57 -26.38 12.05
N PHE A 314 19.95 -25.25 11.75
CA PHE A 314 18.94 -25.15 10.70
C PHE A 314 19.53 -25.48 9.32
N ASN A 315 18.99 -26.52 8.66
CA ASN A 315 19.46 -26.98 7.36
C ASN A 315 18.45 -26.63 6.24
N VAL A 316 18.92 -25.88 5.24
CA VAL A 316 18.14 -25.50 4.05
C VAL A 316 17.86 -26.71 3.15
N GLU A 317 18.77 -27.68 3.06
CA GLU A 317 18.57 -28.88 2.24
C GLU A 317 17.39 -29.72 2.76
N GLU A 318 17.30 -29.91 4.09
CA GLU A 318 16.17 -30.60 4.73
C GLU A 318 14.84 -29.86 4.50
N LEU A 319 14.87 -28.52 4.50
CA LEU A 319 13.72 -27.69 4.15
C LEU A 319 13.25 -27.95 2.70
N LEU A 320 14.17 -28.05 1.74
CA LEU A 320 13.86 -28.34 0.35
C LEU A 320 13.20 -29.72 0.22
N GLU A 321 13.81 -30.75 0.82
CA GLU A 321 13.26 -32.11 0.81
C GLU A 321 11.84 -32.16 1.40
N GLU A 322 11.63 -31.51 2.55
CA GLU A 322 10.32 -31.44 3.18
C GLU A 322 9.31 -30.64 2.37
N ALA A 323 9.75 -29.62 1.62
CA ALA A 323 8.89 -28.84 0.72
C ALA A 323 8.49 -29.62 -0.54
N GLU A 324 9.35 -30.50 -1.06
CA GLU A 324 9.07 -31.33 -2.25
C GLU A 324 8.16 -32.53 -1.96
N LYS A 325 8.22 -33.11 -0.75
CA LYS A 325 7.39 -34.27 -0.38
C LYS A 325 5.90 -34.00 -0.56
N VAL A 326 5.22 -34.77 -1.41
CA VAL A 326 3.77 -34.64 -1.57
C VAL A 326 3.08 -35.00 -0.23
N PRO A 327 2.08 -34.21 0.22
CA PRO A 327 1.35 -34.44 1.47
C PRO A 327 0.65 -35.80 1.56
#